data_AF-S4RVP6-F1
#
_entry.id   AF-S4RVP6-F1
#
_cell.length_a   1.000
_cell.length_b   1.000
_cell.length_c   1.000
_cell.angle_alpha   90.00
_cell.angle_beta   90.00
_cell.angle_gamma   90.00
#
_symmetry.space_group_name_H-M   'P 1'
#
loop_
_entity.id
_entity.type
_entity.pdbx_description
1 polymer ?
#
loop_
_entity_poly.entity_id
_entity_poly.type
_entity_poly.pdbx_seq_one_letter_code
_entity_poly.pdbx_strand_id
1 'polypeptide(L)'
;HSSSNISIIMGKVIFYEERNFQGRRYECSQETTNTSPFLSRCNSIRVESGAWVVFERADFKGYMYILEPGEYPDYQRWAGFNERLGSCKTLR
;
A
#
# COMPACT_ATOMS: atom_id res chain seq x y z
N HIS A 1 -4.70 -27.13 25.68
CA HIS A 1 -5.58 -26.01 25.26
C HIS A 1 -4.93 -25.36 24.05
N SER A 2 -5.41 -25.76 22.88
CA SER A 2 -4.90 -25.33 21.58
C SER A 2 -5.20 -23.85 21.39
N SER A 3 -4.23 -22.98 21.64
CA SER A 3 -4.30 -21.61 21.16
C SER A 3 -4.07 -21.69 19.66
N SER A 4 -5.17 -21.65 18.92
CA SER A 4 -5.22 -21.58 17.48
C SER A 4 -4.18 -20.57 16.99
N ASN A 5 -3.13 -21.04 16.32
CA ASN A 5 -2.31 -20.21 15.44
C ASN A 5 -3.21 -19.80 14.28
N ILE A 6 -4.10 -18.85 14.51
CA ILE A 6 -4.67 -18.06 13.42
C ILE A 6 -3.50 -17.18 12.99
N SER A 7 -2.71 -17.72 12.06
CA SER A 7 -1.89 -16.90 11.18
C SER A 7 -2.88 -16.00 10.44
N ILE A 8 -3.30 -14.90 11.06
CA ILE A 8 -3.95 -13.81 10.36
C ILE A 8 -2.97 -13.50 9.25
N ILE A 9 -3.38 -13.72 8.00
CA ILE A 9 -2.53 -13.49 6.84
C ILE A 9 -2.11 -12.02 6.93
N MET A 10 -0.92 -11.76 7.46
CA MET A 10 -0.41 -10.41 7.63
C MET A 10 -0.16 -9.92 6.21
N GLY A 11 -0.99 -8.98 5.76
CA GLY A 11 -0.80 -8.34 4.48
C GLY A 11 0.56 -7.67 4.44
N LYS A 12 1.16 -7.60 3.26
CA LYS A 12 2.43 -6.93 3.04
C LYS A 12 2.39 -6.19 1.71
N VAL A 13 2.70 -4.91 1.77
CA VAL A 13 2.78 -4.01 0.61
C VAL A 13 4.08 -3.21 0.66
N ILE A 14 4.66 -2.95 -0.50
CA ILE A 14 5.86 -2.15 -0.68
C ILE A 14 5.53 -1.03 -1.66
N PHE A 15 5.71 0.20 -1.23
CA PHE A 15 5.54 1.41 -2.02
C PHE A 15 6.89 1.92 -2.48
N TYR A 16 6.99 2.38 -3.72
CA TYR A 16 8.22 2.91 -4.32
C TYR A 16 7.99 4.34 -4.83
N GLU A 17 8.96 5.23 -4.60
CA GLU A 17 8.87 6.62 -5.05
C GLU A 17 8.99 6.79 -6.57
N GLU A 18 9.60 5.84 -7.26
CA GLU A 18 9.77 5.84 -8.72
C GLU A 18 8.97 4.72 -9.39
N ARG A 19 8.85 4.79 -10.73
CA ARG A 19 8.23 3.74 -11.55
C ARG A 19 9.11 2.49 -11.57
N ASN A 20 8.52 1.35 -11.95
CA ASN A 20 9.22 0.07 -12.11
C ASN A 20 10.03 -0.38 -10.87
N PHE A 21 9.49 -0.11 -9.69
CA PHE A 21 10.02 -0.57 -8.39
C PHE A 21 11.42 -0.02 -8.06
N GLN A 22 11.70 1.20 -8.49
CA GLN A 22 12.98 1.89 -8.29
C GLN A 22 12.91 2.95 -7.18
N GLY A 23 14.08 3.49 -6.82
CA GLY A 23 14.20 4.58 -5.86
C GLY A 23 13.97 4.15 -4.41
N ARG A 24 13.64 5.12 -3.56
CA ARG A 24 13.34 4.87 -2.14
C ARG A 24 12.04 4.08 -2.03
N ARG A 25 11.99 3.18 -1.04
CA ARG A 25 10.82 2.34 -0.78
C ARG A 25 10.38 2.39 0.68
N TYR A 26 9.09 2.15 0.90
CA TYR A 26 8.47 1.97 2.20
C TYR A 26 7.73 0.63 2.22
N GLU A 27 8.12 -0.25 3.14
CA GLU A 27 7.47 -1.54 3.37
C GLU A 27 6.48 -1.41 4.53
N CYS A 28 5.25 -1.89 4.31
CA CYS A 28 4.16 -1.75 5.25
C CYS A 28 3.41 -3.09 5.41
N SER A 29 3.17 -3.48 6.66
CA SER A 29 2.42 -4.69 7.03
C SER A 29 1.27 -4.40 8.00
N GLN A 30 0.98 -3.13 8.25
CA GLN A 30 -0.02 -2.66 9.19
C GLN A 30 -0.75 -1.43 8.65
N GLU A 31 -1.83 -1.03 9.32
CA GLU A 31 -2.53 0.20 8.97
C GLU A 31 -1.65 1.43 9.23
N THR A 32 -1.60 2.36 8.27
CA THR A 32 -0.81 3.59 8.36
C THR A 32 -1.70 4.78 8.02
N THR A 33 -1.89 5.69 8.97
CA THR A 33 -2.73 6.89 8.81
C THR A 33 -2.02 8.03 8.10
N ASN A 34 -0.68 8.05 8.11
CA ASN A 34 0.12 9.06 7.43
C ASN A 34 1.43 8.47 6.89
N THR A 35 1.55 8.44 5.56
CA THR A 35 2.73 7.94 4.84
C THR A 35 3.82 9.00 4.64
N SER A 36 3.55 10.29 4.88
CA SER A 36 4.48 11.39 4.58
C SER A 36 5.86 11.30 5.24
N PRO A 37 6.04 10.69 6.43
CA PRO A 37 7.37 10.48 7.01
C PRO A 37 8.22 9.49 6.22
N PHE A 38 7.60 8.59 5.46
CA PHE A 38 8.26 7.47 4.77
C PHE A 38 8.35 7.68 3.25
N LEU A 39 7.38 8.38 2.67
CA LEU A 39 7.23 8.61 1.23
C LEU A 39 6.85 10.06 0.94
N SER A 40 7.51 10.67 -0.05
CA SER A 40 7.13 11.97 -0.60
C SER A 40 6.17 11.85 -1.78
N ARG A 41 6.20 10.70 -2.47
CA ARG A 41 5.40 10.31 -3.63
C ARG A 41 5.37 8.79 -3.74
N CYS A 42 4.46 8.24 -4.55
CA CYS A 42 4.43 6.83 -4.87
C CYS A 42 4.10 6.63 -6.35
N ASN A 43 5.02 6.00 -7.09
CA ASN A 43 4.90 5.77 -8.52
C ASN A 43 4.87 4.28 -8.89
N SER A 44 5.20 3.36 -8.00
CA SER A 44 4.96 1.93 -8.21
C SER A 44 4.75 1.20 -6.89
N ILE A 45 4.04 0.07 -6.93
CA ILE A 45 3.64 -0.70 -5.74
C ILE A 45 3.81 -2.19 -6.00
N ARG A 46 4.28 -2.93 -4.99
CA ARG A 46 4.19 -4.40 -4.94
C ARG A 46 3.35 -4.81 -3.75
N VAL A 47 2.30 -5.58 -3.99
CA VAL A 47 1.52 -6.22 -2.94
C VAL A 47 1.98 -7.67 -2.86
N GLU A 48 2.77 -8.00 -1.84
CA GLU A 48 3.28 -9.37 -1.64
C GLU A 48 2.22 -10.29 -1.04
N SER A 49 1.36 -9.76 -0.17
CA SER A 49 0.27 -10.52 0.47
C SER A 49 -0.87 -9.63 0.95
N GLY A 50 -2.07 -10.22 1.04
CA GLY A 50 -3.28 -9.54 1.48
C GLY A 50 -3.82 -8.56 0.44
N ALA A 51 -5.12 -8.25 0.52
CA ALA A 51 -5.69 -7.14 -0.22
C ALA A 51 -5.51 -5.85 0.59
N TRP A 52 -5.22 -4.76 -0.10
CA TRP A 52 -4.97 -3.45 0.50
C TRP A 52 -5.93 -2.42 -0.06
N VAL A 53 -6.25 -1.44 0.77
CA VAL A 53 -6.86 -0.20 0.33
C VAL A 53 -5.93 0.96 0.66
N VAL A 54 -5.64 1.77 -0.35
CA VAL A 54 -4.75 2.92 -0.26
C VAL A 54 -5.52 4.19 -0.61
N PHE A 55 -5.17 5.29 0.04
CA PHE A 55 -5.89 6.55 -0.07
C PHE A 55 -4.96 7.67 -0.50
N GLU A 56 -5.47 8.59 -1.32
CA GLU A 56 -4.74 9.77 -1.78
C GLU A 56 -4.20 10.62 -0.61
N ARG A 57 -4.96 10.75 0.48
CA ARG A 57 -4.65 11.63 1.62
C ARG A 57 -4.50 10.83 2.92
N ALA A 58 -3.91 11.50 3.92
CA ALA A 58 -3.82 10.98 5.27
C ALA A 58 -5.22 10.72 5.88
N ASP A 59 -5.26 9.93 6.93
CA ASP A 59 -6.45 9.57 7.71
C ASP A 59 -7.57 8.93 6.86
N PHE A 60 -7.20 8.15 5.85
CA PHE A 60 -8.11 7.39 4.98
C PHE A 60 -9.08 8.27 4.18
N LYS A 61 -8.59 9.41 3.65
CA LYS A 61 -9.38 10.41 2.93
C LYS A 61 -8.97 10.55 1.46
N GLY A 62 -9.86 11.16 0.68
CA GLY A 62 -9.65 11.41 -0.75
C GLY A 62 -9.99 10.18 -1.60
N TYR A 63 -9.39 10.09 -2.79
CA TYR A 63 -9.58 8.93 -3.66
C TYR A 63 -9.05 7.66 -3.01
N MET A 64 -9.77 6.56 -3.22
CA MET A 64 -9.50 5.25 -2.66
C MET A 64 -9.22 4.26 -3.78
N TYR A 65 -8.18 3.44 -3.62
CA TYR A 65 -7.78 2.42 -4.58
C TYR A 65 -7.65 1.07 -3.88
N ILE A 66 -8.23 0.04 -4.47
CA ILE A 66 -8.12 -1.35 -3.99
C ILE A 66 -6.99 -2.02 -4.75
N LEU A 67 -6.08 -2.66 -4.01
CA LEU A 67 -4.93 -3.36 -4.53
C LEU A 67 -4.99 -4.83 -4.10
N GLU A 68 -5.03 -5.72 -5.07
CA GLU A 68 -4.85 -7.16 -4.85
C GLU A 68 -3.36 -7.54 -4.93
N PRO A 69 -2.96 -8.71 -4.41
CA PRO A 69 -1.61 -9.24 -4.58
C PRO A 69 -1.14 -9.16 -6.03
N GLY A 70 0.04 -8.58 -6.25
CA GLY A 70 0.55 -8.34 -7.59
C GLY A 70 1.50 -7.14 -7.68
N GLU A 71 1.92 -6.87 -8.91
CA GLU A 71 2.87 -5.82 -9.25
C GLU A 71 2.19 -4.68 -10.03
N TYR A 72 2.42 -3.46 -9.56
CA TYR A 72 1.87 -2.24 -10.16
C TYR A 72 3.03 -1.29 -10.52
N PRO A 73 3.61 -1.41 -11.74
CA PRO A 73 4.83 -0.69 -12.13
C PRO A 73 4.66 0.83 -12.34
N ASP A 74 3.44 1.32 -12.44
CA ASP A 74 3.10 2.74 -12.55
C ASP A 74 1.72 3.01 -11.91
N TYR A 75 1.43 4.28 -11.57
CA TYR A 75 0.18 4.63 -10.88
C TYR A 75 -1.09 4.41 -11.69
N GLN A 76 -0.99 4.32 -13.02
CA GLN A 76 -2.15 4.06 -13.87
C GLN A 76 -2.61 2.60 -13.72
N ARG A 77 -1.73 1.70 -13.27
CA ARG A 77 -2.05 0.28 -13.04
C ARG A 77 -2.99 0.05 -11.85
N TRP A 78 -3.07 0.98 -10.90
CA TRP A 78 -4.11 0.98 -9.86
C TRP A 78 -5.21 2.02 -10.10
N ALA A 79 -5.32 2.51 -11.34
CA ALA A 79 -6.23 3.59 -11.72
C ALA A 79 -6.03 4.89 -10.92
N GLY A 80 -4.80 5.16 -10.47
CA GLY A 80 -4.41 6.39 -9.79
C GLY A 80 -4.48 7.61 -10.72
N PHE A 81 -4.95 8.74 -10.19
CA PHE A 81 -4.93 10.01 -10.91
C PHE A 81 -3.58 10.73 -10.84
N ASN A 82 -2.81 10.49 -9.77
CA ASN A 82 -1.53 11.13 -9.49
C ASN A 82 -0.68 10.21 -8.60
N GLU A 83 0.54 10.65 -8.30
CA GLU A 83 1.55 9.96 -7.49
C GLU A 83 1.38 10.14 -5.97
N ARG A 84 0.23 10.64 -5.49
CA ARG A 84 -0.01 10.90 -4.06
C ARG A 84 -0.70 9.73 -3.41
N LEU A 85 -0.09 9.23 -2.33
CA LEU A 85 -0.71 8.30 -1.39
C LEU A 85 -0.39 8.78 0.03
N GLY A 86 -1.43 8.93 0.86
CA GLY A 86 -1.33 9.49 2.21
C GLY A 86 -1.62 8.49 3.33
N SER A 87 -2.35 7.40 3.06
CA SER A 87 -2.64 6.37 4.06
C SER A 87 -2.98 5.02 3.42
N CYS A 88 -2.86 3.94 4.18
CA CYS A 88 -3.15 2.58 3.72
C CYS A 88 -3.62 1.68 4.86
N LYS A 89 -4.42 0.66 4.52
CA LYS A 89 -4.80 -0.41 5.44
C LYS A 89 -5.09 -1.71 4.67
N THR A 90 -4.97 -2.83 5.38
CA THR A 90 -5.43 -4.13 4.88
C THR A 90 -6.95 -4.14 4.78
N LEU A 91 -7.46 -4.76 3.72
CA LEU A 91 -8.84 -5.24 3.68
C LEU A 91 -8.88 -6.54 4.49
N ARG A 92 -9.74 -6.58 5.50
CA ARG A 92 -10.03 -7.76 6.33
C ARG A 92 -11.26 -8.49 5.80
#